data_AF-A0A371HXW0-F1
#
_entry.id   AF-A0A371HXW0-F1
#
_cell.length_a   1.000
_cell.length_b   1.000
_cell.length_c   1.000
_cell.angle_alpha   90.00
_cell.angle_beta   90.00
_cell.angle_gamma   90.00
#
_symmetry.space_group_name_H-M   'P 1'
#
loop_
_entity.id
_entity.type
_entity.pdbx_description
1 polymer ?
#
loop_
_entity_poly.entity_id
_entity_poly.type
_entity_poly.pdbx_seq_one_letter_code
_entity_poly.pdbx_strand_id
1 'polypeptide(L)'
;MMKLVPAGSIYQCLWHCPHRTKMAPATLALSLLFLLSLCFAGTVRSDDYECVYTVYVRTGSVLKGGTDSKIGLKLYDKYGYYIYIKNIEAWGGLMGPDYNYFERGNLDIFSGRVPCLDGPLCAVNVTSDGSGSHHGWYLNYVEVTTTGPHQSCAQEQFEVEQWLALDTSPYQLWAVRNHCPHSLDQARPASERSGSGLSIFNARACPRSPQYLNSASGFGSQP
;
A
#
# COMPACT_ATOMS: atom_id res chain seq x y z
N MET A 1 32.28 96.10 27.22
CA MET A 1 33.63 96.24 27.83
C MET A 1 34.36 94.92 27.67
N MET A 2 35.53 94.95 27.01
CA MET A 2 36.42 93.80 26.88
C MET A 2 36.85 93.27 28.25
N LYS A 3 37.01 91.95 28.35
CA LYS A 3 38.19 91.34 29.00
C LYS A 3 38.45 89.98 28.37
N LEU A 4 39.72 89.75 28.09
CA LEU A 4 40.31 88.67 27.30
C LEU A 4 41.32 87.93 28.21
N VAL A 5 41.47 86.61 27.95
CA VAL A 5 42.56 85.64 28.27
C VAL A 5 42.76 85.23 29.76
N PRO A 6 43.36 84.03 30.10
CA PRO A 6 44.11 83.13 29.21
C PRO A 6 43.96 81.59 29.32
N ALA A 7 44.41 81.00 28.20
CA ALA A 7 45.03 79.71 27.86
C ALA A 7 45.33 78.64 28.94
N GLY A 8 45.18 77.37 28.53
CA GLY A 8 45.89 76.22 29.08
C GLY A 8 45.22 74.88 28.77
N SER A 9 45.42 74.34 27.56
CA SER A 9 44.87 73.04 27.12
C SER A 9 45.96 72.16 26.52
N ILE A 10 46.28 71.06 27.22
CA ILE A 10 46.90 69.80 26.77
C ILE A 10 46.54 68.80 27.91
N TYR A 11 45.94 67.61 27.75
CA TYR A 11 46.42 66.39 27.10
C TYR A 11 45.27 65.37 26.84
N GLN A 12 45.39 64.66 25.72
CA GLN A 12 45.04 63.25 25.42
C GLN A 12 43.61 62.67 25.58
N CYS A 13 43.09 62.26 24.42
CA CYS A 13 42.55 60.93 24.04
C CYS A 13 41.42 60.29 24.87
N LEU A 14 40.27 60.02 24.24
CA LEU A 14 39.92 58.67 23.78
C LEU A 14 38.67 58.67 22.85
N TRP A 15 38.91 58.14 21.66
CA TRP A 15 38.05 57.50 20.66
C TRP A 15 36.59 57.14 20.99
N HIS A 16 35.69 57.41 20.04
CA HIS A 16 34.73 56.41 19.54
C HIS A 16 34.57 56.56 18.01
N CYS A 17 34.92 55.50 17.29
CA CYS A 17 34.82 55.34 15.84
C CYS A 17 33.68 54.36 15.52
N PRO A 18 32.82 54.58 14.52
CA PRO A 18 31.78 53.63 14.15
C PRO A 18 32.37 52.52 13.27
N HIS A 19 32.41 51.29 13.79
CA HIS A 19 33.03 50.17 13.07
C HIS A 19 32.05 49.56 12.06
N ARG A 20 32.35 49.83 10.78
CA ARG A 20 31.93 49.08 9.59
C ARG A 20 32.20 47.57 9.80
N THR A 21 31.17 46.74 9.84
CA THR A 21 31.31 45.28 9.94
C THR A 21 31.65 44.67 8.58
N LYS A 22 32.87 44.15 8.45
CA LYS A 22 33.27 43.27 7.34
C LYS A 22 32.64 41.89 7.58
N MET A 23 31.86 41.38 6.63
CA MET A 23 31.39 39.99 6.66
C MET A 23 32.61 39.06 6.53
N ALA A 24 32.81 38.20 7.51
CA ALA A 24 33.90 37.23 7.55
C ALA A 24 33.56 36.02 6.65
N PRO A 25 34.52 35.43 5.91
CA PRO A 25 34.29 34.28 5.04
C PRO A 25 33.86 33.00 5.79
N ALA A 26 34.03 32.97 7.12
CA ALA A 26 33.63 31.84 7.96
C ALA A 26 32.10 31.69 8.12
N THR A 27 31.32 32.78 8.02
CA THR A 27 29.85 32.70 8.17
C THR A 27 29.17 32.08 6.94
N LEU A 28 29.74 32.28 5.74
CA LEU A 28 29.27 31.65 4.51
C LEU A 28 29.57 30.14 4.47
N ALA A 29 30.64 29.69 5.12
CA ALA A 29 30.98 28.27 5.22
C ALA A 29 30.04 27.51 6.18
N LEU A 30 29.68 28.13 7.31
CA LEU A 30 28.72 27.55 8.26
C LEU A 30 27.30 27.49 7.68
N SER A 31 26.86 28.51 6.92
CA SER A 31 25.55 28.45 6.26
C SER A 31 25.50 27.40 5.16
N LEU A 32 26.59 27.19 4.41
CA LEU A 32 26.69 26.13 3.41
C LEU A 32 26.66 24.72 4.03
N LEU A 33 27.32 24.52 5.18
CA LEU A 33 27.26 23.26 5.94
C LEU A 33 25.86 23.00 6.52
N PHE A 34 25.16 24.04 6.96
CA PHE A 34 23.77 23.92 7.44
C PHE A 34 22.80 23.61 6.29
N LEU A 35 22.99 24.20 5.11
CA LEU A 35 22.24 23.87 3.89
C LEU A 35 22.55 22.45 3.38
N LEU A 36 23.82 22.00 3.43
CA LEU A 36 24.20 20.61 3.15
C LEU A 36 23.59 19.63 4.15
N SER A 37 23.52 19.99 5.44
CA SER A 37 22.83 19.20 6.47
C SER A 37 21.31 19.13 6.24
N LEU A 38 20.70 20.21 5.75
CA LEU A 38 19.28 20.23 5.38
C LEU A 38 19.00 19.43 4.10
N CYS A 39 19.97 19.33 3.18
CA CYS A 39 19.89 18.45 2.01
C CYS A 39 20.09 16.96 2.35
N PHE A 40 20.77 16.64 3.46
CA PHE A 40 20.96 15.26 3.93
C PHE A 40 19.79 14.70 4.74
N ALA A 41 18.74 15.48 4.98
CA ALA A 41 17.42 14.96 5.36
C ALA A 41 16.63 14.48 4.12
N GLY A 42 17.34 14.05 3.06
CA GLY A 42 16.74 13.30 1.96
C GLY A 42 15.98 12.12 2.55
N THR A 43 14.67 12.13 2.38
CA THR A 43 13.77 11.07 2.84
C THR A 43 14.30 9.72 2.38
N VAL A 44 14.80 8.88 3.29
CA VAL A 44 14.95 7.45 3.02
C VAL A 44 13.53 6.95 2.79
N ARG A 45 13.10 6.88 1.52
CA ARG A 45 11.88 6.18 1.16
C ARG A 45 12.19 4.71 1.31
N SER A 46 11.74 4.15 2.42
CA SER A 46 11.94 2.75 2.72
C SER A 46 10.95 1.90 1.93
N ASP A 47 11.08 1.89 0.61
CA ASP A 47 10.35 0.99 -0.29
C ASP A 47 10.60 -0.49 0.08
N ASP A 48 11.64 -0.76 0.86
CA ASP A 48 12.02 -2.08 1.37
C ASP A 48 11.01 -2.72 2.36
N TYR A 49 10.01 -1.96 2.83
CA TYR A 49 8.94 -2.51 3.68
C TYR A 49 7.57 -2.57 2.99
N GLU A 50 7.47 -2.19 1.72
CA GLU A 50 6.22 -2.26 0.97
C GLU A 50 6.17 -3.50 0.07
N CYS A 51 5.01 -4.13 0.05
CA CYS A 51 4.70 -5.26 -0.81
C CYS A 51 3.66 -4.83 -1.83
N VAL A 52 3.75 -5.39 -3.03
CA VAL A 52 2.72 -5.27 -4.06
C VAL A 52 1.73 -6.41 -3.87
N TYR A 53 0.47 -6.06 -3.72
CA TYR A 53 -0.65 -6.98 -3.67
C TYR A 53 -1.45 -6.84 -4.95
N THR A 54 -1.54 -7.90 -5.74
CA THR A 54 -2.41 -7.97 -6.92
C THR A 54 -3.60 -8.84 -6.59
N VAL A 55 -4.79 -8.28 -6.68
CA VAL A 55 -6.06 -8.90 -6.33
C VAL A 55 -6.83 -9.15 -7.60
N TYR A 56 -7.25 -10.39 -7.80
CA TYR A 56 -8.12 -10.84 -8.87
C TYR A 56 -9.48 -11.16 -8.27
N VAL A 57 -10.51 -10.48 -8.72
CA VAL A 57 -11.89 -10.66 -8.24
C VAL A 57 -12.71 -11.25 -9.37
N ARG A 58 -13.26 -12.45 -9.15
CA ARG A 58 -14.18 -13.07 -10.10
C ARG A 58 -15.60 -12.82 -9.64
N THR A 59 -16.36 -12.09 -10.44
CA THR A 59 -17.81 -11.97 -10.27
C THR A 59 -18.47 -13.20 -10.88
N GLY A 60 -19.43 -13.81 -10.18
CA GLY A 60 -20.09 -15.01 -10.69
C GLY A 60 -20.97 -14.74 -11.90
N SER A 61 -21.24 -15.80 -12.67
CA SER A 61 -22.04 -15.73 -13.89
C SER A 61 -23.55 -15.89 -13.64
N VAL A 62 -24.01 -15.84 -12.39
CA VAL A 62 -25.43 -15.92 -12.03
C VAL A 62 -26.19 -14.68 -12.51
N LEU A 63 -27.50 -14.82 -12.75
CA LEU A 63 -28.33 -13.68 -13.19
C LEU A 63 -28.28 -12.57 -12.14
N LYS A 64 -28.06 -11.32 -12.61
CA LYS A 64 -27.87 -10.13 -11.76
C LYS A 64 -26.73 -10.27 -10.74
N GLY A 65 -25.69 -11.05 -11.07
CA GLY A 65 -24.54 -11.25 -10.18
C GLY A 65 -23.56 -10.09 -10.10
N GLY A 66 -23.72 -9.03 -10.89
CA GLY A 66 -22.83 -7.85 -10.89
C GLY A 66 -23.31 -6.73 -9.97
N THR A 67 -22.43 -5.75 -9.67
CA THR A 67 -22.77 -4.66 -8.72
C THR A 67 -22.15 -3.30 -9.05
N ASP A 68 -22.87 -2.24 -8.64
CA ASP A 68 -22.41 -0.84 -8.67
C ASP A 68 -21.89 -0.35 -7.30
N SER A 69 -21.85 -1.23 -6.29
CA SER A 69 -21.44 -0.88 -4.93
C SER A 69 -19.93 -0.71 -4.81
N LYS A 70 -19.49 0.03 -3.79
CA LYS A 70 -18.06 0.11 -3.45
C LYS A 70 -17.65 -1.12 -2.67
N ILE A 71 -16.59 -1.77 -3.14
CA ILE A 71 -16.08 -3.01 -2.55
C ILE A 71 -14.85 -2.73 -1.68
N GLY A 72 -14.98 -3.08 -0.40
CA GLY A 72 -13.90 -3.11 0.56
C GLY A 72 -13.29 -4.50 0.68
N LEU A 73 -11.99 -4.55 0.98
CA LEU A 73 -11.22 -5.77 1.10
C LEU A 73 -10.32 -5.69 2.32
N LYS A 74 -10.33 -6.74 3.13
CA LYS A 74 -9.37 -6.93 4.21
C LYS A 74 -8.64 -8.25 4.01
N LEU A 75 -7.32 -8.20 4.06
CA LEU A 75 -6.43 -9.34 3.88
C LEU A 75 -5.72 -9.61 5.20
N TYR A 76 -5.73 -10.85 5.66
CA TYR A 76 -5.12 -11.27 6.92
C TYR A 76 -3.97 -12.24 6.69
N ASP A 77 -2.92 -12.10 7.49
CA ASP A 77 -1.87 -13.11 7.61
C ASP A 77 -2.17 -14.13 8.72
N LYS A 78 -1.34 -15.18 8.76
CA LYS A 78 -1.46 -16.26 9.77
C LYS A 78 -1.28 -15.82 11.23
N TYR A 79 -0.77 -14.61 11.46
CA TYR A 79 -0.58 -14.06 12.80
C TYR A 79 -1.76 -13.18 13.23
N GLY A 80 -2.71 -12.92 12.34
CA GLY A 80 -3.90 -12.10 12.57
C GLY A 80 -3.69 -10.62 12.26
N TYR A 81 -2.53 -10.23 11.72
CA TYR A 81 -2.35 -8.88 11.19
C TYR A 81 -3.08 -8.74 9.87
N TYR A 82 -3.53 -7.52 9.56
CA TYR A 82 -4.31 -7.29 8.35
C TYR A 82 -4.02 -5.95 7.67
N ILE A 83 -4.29 -5.95 6.37
CA ILE A 83 -4.41 -4.74 5.55
C ILE A 83 -5.89 -4.53 5.27
N TYR A 84 -6.37 -3.28 5.37
CA TYR A 84 -7.74 -2.93 5.02
C TYR A 84 -7.77 -1.87 3.92
N ILE A 85 -8.44 -2.21 2.82
CA ILE A 85 -8.65 -1.36 1.65
C ILE A 85 -10.14 -1.07 1.58
N LYS A 86 -10.54 0.19 1.77
CA LYS A 86 -11.95 0.58 1.86
C LYS A 86 -12.66 0.53 0.50
N ASN A 87 -11.96 0.87 -0.58
CA ASN A 87 -12.46 0.80 -1.94
C ASN A 87 -11.33 0.29 -2.86
N ILE A 88 -11.43 -0.96 -3.30
CA ILE A 88 -10.37 -1.61 -4.09
C ILE A 88 -10.25 -1.02 -5.50
N GLU A 89 -11.34 -0.54 -6.08
CA GLU A 89 -11.34 0.14 -7.38
C GLU A 89 -10.49 1.41 -7.34
N ALA A 90 -10.78 2.29 -6.39
CA ALA A 90 -10.04 3.53 -6.21
C ALA A 90 -8.61 3.33 -5.72
N TRP A 91 -8.34 2.21 -5.03
CA TRP A 91 -7.01 1.88 -4.52
C TRP A 91 -6.05 1.47 -5.63
N GLY A 92 -6.52 0.73 -6.64
CA GLY A 92 -5.61 0.16 -7.64
C GLY A 92 -6.25 -0.52 -8.84
N GLY A 93 -7.44 -0.10 -9.28
CA GLY A 93 -8.08 -0.69 -10.47
C GLY A 93 -7.19 -0.62 -11.72
N LEU A 94 -7.04 -1.76 -12.40
CA LEU A 94 -6.15 -1.92 -13.56
C LEU A 94 -6.87 -2.15 -14.90
N MET A 95 -8.20 -2.05 -14.94
CA MET A 95 -8.99 -2.38 -16.14
C MET A 95 -9.12 -1.20 -17.13
N GLY A 96 -8.58 -0.03 -16.77
CA GLY A 96 -8.60 1.19 -17.58
C GLY A 96 -9.60 2.24 -17.08
N PRO A 97 -9.57 3.45 -17.66
CA PRO A 97 -10.52 4.50 -17.34
C PRO A 97 -11.94 4.11 -17.79
N ASP A 98 -12.94 4.54 -17.04
CA ASP A 98 -14.38 4.31 -17.30
C ASP A 98 -14.79 2.83 -17.41
N TYR A 99 -13.93 1.91 -16.98
CA TYR A 99 -14.26 0.49 -16.93
C TYR A 99 -15.30 0.26 -15.83
N ASN A 100 -16.36 -0.49 -16.16
CA ASN A 100 -17.37 -0.87 -15.20
C ASN A 100 -16.96 -2.17 -14.49
N TYR A 101 -16.48 -2.03 -13.25
CA TYR A 101 -16.00 -3.13 -12.43
C TYR A 101 -17.14 -3.96 -11.84
N PHE A 102 -16.82 -5.17 -11.41
CA PHE A 102 -17.71 -6.10 -10.72
C PHE A 102 -18.93 -6.52 -11.52
N GLU A 103 -18.80 -6.52 -12.84
CA GLU A 103 -19.87 -6.95 -13.75
C GLU A 103 -19.97 -8.48 -13.84
N ARG A 104 -21.18 -8.95 -14.13
CA ARG A 104 -21.50 -10.39 -14.15
C ARG A 104 -20.52 -11.18 -15.03
N GLY A 105 -19.83 -12.15 -14.42
CA GLY A 105 -18.91 -13.05 -15.10
C GLY A 105 -17.53 -12.47 -15.40
N ASN A 106 -17.28 -11.19 -15.05
CA ASN A 106 -16.00 -10.55 -15.27
C ASN A 106 -14.95 -11.01 -14.26
N LEU A 107 -13.70 -10.92 -14.70
CA LEU A 107 -12.51 -11.03 -13.86
C LEU A 107 -11.86 -9.66 -13.81
N ASP A 108 -11.90 -9.05 -12.63
CA ASP A 108 -11.39 -7.71 -12.40
C ASP A 108 -10.06 -7.77 -11.66
N ILE A 109 -9.13 -6.89 -12.04
CA ILE A 109 -7.77 -6.90 -11.51
C ILE A 109 -7.46 -5.56 -10.84
N PHE A 110 -6.93 -5.65 -9.63
CA PHE A 110 -6.50 -4.51 -8.82
C PHE A 110 -5.06 -4.74 -8.36
N SER A 111 -4.25 -3.68 -8.27
CA SER A 111 -2.90 -3.80 -7.72
C SER A 111 -2.49 -2.52 -7.01
N GLY A 112 -1.82 -2.67 -5.86
CA GLY A 112 -1.32 -1.53 -5.10
C GLY A 112 -0.22 -1.92 -4.13
N ARG A 113 0.51 -0.90 -3.67
CA ARG A 113 1.56 -1.02 -2.65
C ARG A 113 1.01 -0.67 -1.28
N VAL A 114 1.36 -1.49 -0.30
CA VAL A 114 1.03 -1.31 1.12
C VAL A 114 2.15 -1.96 1.96
N PRO A 115 2.28 -1.63 3.25
CA PRO A 115 3.23 -2.31 4.13
C PRO A 115 3.07 -3.83 4.06
N CYS A 116 4.19 -4.55 3.96
CA CYS A 116 4.19 -6.00 3.93
C CYS A 116 3.59 -6.59 5.21
N LEU A 117 2.74 -7.60 5.06
CA LEU A 117 2.40 -8.51 6.16
C LEU A 117 3.58 -9.43 6.47
N ASP A 118 3.71 -9.84 7.73
CA ASP A 118 4.84 -10.66 8.21
C ASP A 118 4.67 -12.14 7.89
N GLY A 119 3.42 -12.58 7.64
CA GLY A 119 3.08 -13.96 7.34
C GLY A 119 2.40 -14.13 5.98
N PRO A 120 2.30 -15.38 5.49
CA PRO A 120 1.48 -15.68 4.33
C PRO A 120 0.03 -15.29 4.59
N LEU A 121 -0.64 -14.82 3.54
CA LEU A 121 -2.09 -14.61 3.55
C LEU A 121 -2.81 -15.92 3.83
N CYS A 122 -3.83 -15.85 4.68
CA CYS A 122 -4.66 -17.01 5.00
C CYS A 122 -6.12 -16.67 5.23
N ALA A 123 -6.51 -15.40 5.25
CA ALA A 123 -7.92 -15.06 5.25
C ALA A 123 -8.21 -13.77 4.50
N VAL A 124 -9.46 -13.68 4.02
CA VAL A 124 -10.02 -12.50 3.40
C VAL A 124 -11.37 -12.16 4.05
N ASN A 125 -11.65 -10.86 4.18
CA ASN A 125 -12.98 -10.33 4.41
C ASN A 125 -13.30 -9.33 3.30
N VAL A 126 -14.31 -9.65 2.50
CA VAL A 126 -14.81 -8.79 1.43
C VAL A 126 -16.10 -8.15 1.89
N THR A 127 -16.25 -6.84 1.67
CA THR A 127 -17.41 -6.07 2.09
C THR A 127 -17.96 -5.25 0.92
N SER A 128 -19.27 -5.15 0.81
CA SER A 128 -19.96 -4.21 -0.07
C SER A 128 -20.56 -3.08 0.78
N ASP A 129 -20.53 -1.84 0.28
CA ASP A 129 -21.24 -0.73 0.92
C ASP A 129 -22.76 -0.72 0.61
N GLY A 130 -23.23 -1.61 -0.27
CA GLY A 130 -24.63 -1.75 -0.64
C GLY A 130 -25.22 -0.53 -1.36
N SER A 131 -24.37 0.35 -1.91
CA SER A 131 -24.81 1.52 -2.68
C SER A 131 -25.09 1.17 -4.15
N GLY A 132 -25.79 2.08 -4.85
CA GLY A 132 -26.10 1.93 -6.27
C GLY A 132 -27.44 1.24 -6.56
N SER A 133 -27.86 1.28 -7.83
CA SER A 133 -29.09 0.63 -8.32
C SER A 133 -28.98 -0.90 -8.31
N HIS A 134 -27.79 -1.43 -8.58
CA HIS A 134 -27.49 -2.85 -8.56
C HIS A 134 -26.56 -3.16 -7.39
N HIS A 135 -27.08 -3.12 -6.17
CA HIS A 135 -26.28 -3.26 -4.95
C HIS A 135 -26.00 -4.73 -4.55
N GLY A 136 -26.79 -5.68 -5.05
CA GLY A 136 -26.59 -7.10 -4.78
C GLY A 136 -25.49 -7.67 -5.65
N TRP A 137 -24.50 -8.33 -5.05
CA TRP A 137 -23.34 -8.85 -5.76
C TRP A 137 -23.16 -10.34 -5.51
N TYR A 138 -22.88 -11.14 -6.54
CA TYR A 138 -22.49 -12.53 -6.36
C TYR A 138 -21.00 -12.69 -6.60
N LEU A 139 -20.24 -12.83 -5.52
CA LEU A 139 -18.79 -13.00 -5.57
C LEU A 139 -18.46 -14.49 -5.69
N ASN A 140 -17.74 -14.85 -6.75
CA ASN A 140 -17.26 -16.21 -6.96
C ASN A 140 -16.01 -16.49 -6.12
N TYR A 141 -14.91 -15.79 -6.40
CA TYR A 141 -13.66 -15.97 -5.66
C TYR A 141 -12.83 -14.69 -5.65
N VAL A 142 -11.92 -14.61 -4.69
CA VAL A 142 -10.84 -13.62 -4.66
C VAL A 142 -9.51 -14.36 -4.66
N GLU A 143 -8.65 -14.05 -5.60
CA GLU A 143 -7.27 -14.53 -5.61
C GLU A 143 -6.32 -13.37 -5.36
N VAL A 144 -5.30 -13.59 -4.53
CA VAL A 144 -4.33 -12.57 -4.16
C VAL A 144 -2.93 -13.08 -4.39
N THR A 145 -2.17 -12.31 -5.15
CA THR A 145 -0.73 -12.49 -5.34
C THR A 145 0.01 -11.42 -4.57
N THR A 146 0.95 -11.82 -3.72
CA THR A 146 1.82 -10.92 -2.95
C THR A 146 3.26 -11.05 -3.42
N THR A 147 3.90 -9.91 -3.67
CA THR A 147 5.33 -9.81 -4.00
C THR A 147 5.97 -8.69 -3.20
N GLY A 148 7.23 -8.87 -2.77
CA GLY A 148 7.93 -7.84 -2.01
C GLY A 148 9.44 -8.03 -2.04
N PRO A 149 10.20 -6.99 -1.68
CA PRO A 149 11.65 -7.08 -1.54
C PRO A 149 12.00 -8.15 -0.49
N HIS A 150 12.93 -9.03 -0.84
CA HIS A 150 13.37 -10.16 0.01
C HIS A 150 12.27 -11.14 0.45
N GLN A 151 11.08 -11.08 -0.17
CA GLN A 151 9.99 -12.03 0.07
C GLN A 151 9.73 -12.90 -1.16
N SER A 152 9.43 -14.17 -0.92
CA SER A 152 9.01 -15.07 -2.00
C SER A 152 7.61 -14.70 -2.45
N CYS A 153 7.36 -14.78 -3.76
CA CYS A 153 6.00 -14.59 -4.29
C CYS A 153 5.07 -15.68 -3.74
N ALA A 154 3.90 -15.26 -3.26
CA ALA A 154 2.86 -16.16 -2.76
C ALA A 154 1.53 -15.85 -3.45
N GLN A 155 0.78 -16.89 -3.77
CA GLN A 155 -0.58 -16.79 -4.32
C GLN A 155 -1.53 -17.61 -3.46
N GLU A 156 -2.67 -17.01 -3.10
CA GLU A 156 -3.73 -17.65 -2.34
C GLU A 156 -5.09 -17.31 -2.95
N GLN A 157 -5.94 -18.32 -3.12
CA GLN A 157 -7.30 -18.17 -3.64
C GLN A 157 -8.31 -18.49 -2.54
N PHE A 158 -9.29 -17.60 -2.39
CA PHE A 158 -10.41 -17.74 -1.47
C PHE A 158 -11.70 -17.93 -2.28
N GLU A 159 -12.23 -19.15 -2.27
CA GLU A 159 -13.54 -19.44 -2.87
C GLU A 159 -14.65 -18.88 -1.98
N VAL A 160 -15.45 -17.97 -2.53
CA VAL A 160 -16.52 -17.28 -1.81
C VAL A 160 -17.87 -17.90 -2.17
N GLU A 161 -18.29 -17.87 -3.43
CA GLU A 161 -19.59 -18.42 -3.88
C GLU A 161 -20.76 -17.93 -3.00
N GLN A 162 -20.87 -16.60 -2.84
CA GLN A 162 -21.84 -16.00 -1.92
C GLN A 162 -22.43 -14.70 -2.48
N TRP A 163 -23.72 -14.50 -2.24
CA TRP A 163 -24.34 -13.19 -2.37
C TRP A 163 -23.86 -12.24 -1.25
N LEU A 164 -23.41 -11.05 -1.63
CA LEU A 164 -23.23 -9.89 -0.78
C LEU A 164 -24.40 -8.94 -1.06
N ALA A 165 -25.55 -9.22 -0.44
CA ALA A 165 -26.80 -8.52 -0.66
C ALA A 165 -27.67 -8.58 0.59
N LEU A 166 -28.57 -7.61 0.79
CA LEU A 166 -29.56 -7.62 1.88
C LEU A 166 -30.92 -8.19 1.47
N ASP A 167 -31.17 -8.32 0.17
CA ASP A 167 -32.42 -8.83 -0.39
C ASP A 167 -32.35 -10.34 -0.75
N THR A 168 -31.15 -10.92 -0.67
CA THR A 168 -30.87 -12.31 -1.04
C THR A 168 -30.04 -12.99 0.04
N SER A 169 -30.37 -14.24 0.38
CA SER A 169 -29.63 -15.05 1.35
C SER A 169 -28.14 -15.09 1.01
N PRO A 170 -27.21 -14.88 1.96
CA PRO A 170 -27.40 -14.87 3.42
C PRO A 170 -27.83 -13.53 4.05
N TYR A 171 -28.28 -12.56 3.27
CA TYR A 171 -28.71 -11.22 3.76
C TYR A 171 -27.58 -10.44 4.44
N GLN A 172 -26.37 -10.59 3.91
CA GLN A 172 -25.15 -9.98 4.43
C GLN A 172 -24.45 -9.23 3.30
N LEU A 173 -23.89 -8.06 3.61
CA LEU A 173 -23.05 -7.30 2.67
C LEU A 173 -21.56 -7.63 2.81
N TRP A 174 -21.23 -8.79 3.39
CA TRP A 174 -19.85 -9.19 3.60
C TRP A 174 -19.70 -10.71 3.53
N ALA A 175 -18.47 -11.15 3.25
CA ALA A 175 -18.08 -12.55 3.28
C ALA A 175 -16.66 -12.69 3.83
N VAL A 176 -16.49 -13.62 4.78
CA VAL A 176 -15.17 -13.98 5.34
C VAL A 176 -14.82 -15.40 4.88
N ARG A 177 -13.59 -15.59 4.38
CA ARG A 177 -13.00 -16.91 4.18
C ARG A 177 -11.72 -16.99 5.01
N ASN A 178 -11.69 -17.91 5.96
CA ASN A 178 -10.58 -18.08 6.89
C ASN A 178 -9.94 -19.45 6.70
N HIS A 179 -8.77 -19.48 6.08
CA HIS A 179 -7.88 -20.64 5.96
C HIS A 179 -6.75 -20.61 7.00
N CYS A 180 -6.75 -19.63 7.90
CA CYS A 180 -5.78 -19.54 8.98
C CYS A 180 -5.99 -20.70 9.98
N PRO A 181 -4.95 -21.12 10.73
CA PRO A 181 -5.05 -22.22 11.69
C PRO A 181 -5.87 -21.85 12.94
N HIS A 182 -6.23 -20.57 13.09
CA HIS A 182 -6.91 -20.00 14.26
C HIS A 182 -8.04 -19.05 13.81
N SER A 183 -8.93 -18.72 14.74
CA SER A 183 -9.97 -17.70 14.51
C SER A 183 -9.34 -16.31 14.35
N LEU A 184 -9.92 -15.47 13.49
CA LEU A 184 -9.46 -14.10 13.25
C LEU A 184 -9.61 -13.20 14.50
N ASP A 185 -10.45 -13.59 15.45
CA ASP A 185 -10.69 -12.84 16.70
C ASP A 185 -9.61 -13.10 17.78
N GLN A 186 -8.73 -14.08 17.56
CA GLN A 186 -7.69 -14.46 18.49
C GLN A 186 -6.35 -13.82 18.09
N ALA A 187 -6.22 -12.50 18.22
CA ALA A 187 -4.98 -11.78 17.92
C ALA A 187 -3.82 -12.31 18.77
N ARG A 188 -2.69 -12.70 18.15
CA ARG A 188 -1.50 -13.15 18.87
C ARG A 188 -0.57 -11.97 19.15
N PRO A 189 -0.04 -11.82 20.38
CA PRO A 189 0.98 -10.83 20.67
C PRO A 189 2.30 -11.19 19.95
N ALA A 190 3.04 -10.17 19.51
CA ALA A 190 4.31 -10.30 18.76
C ALA A 190 5.39 -11.17 19.44
N SER A 191 5.20 -11.55 20.70
CA SER A 191 6.08 -12.43 21.49
C SER A 191 6.16 -13.87 20.94
N GLU A 192 5.12 -14.37 20.27
CA GLU A 192 5.12 -15.76 19.72
C GLU A 192 5.87 -15.89 18.37
N ARG A 193 6.47 -14.79 17.89
CA ARG A 193 7.30 -14.71 16.68
C ARG A 193 8.57 -15.59 16.75
N SER A 194 8.97 -16.07 17.93
CA SER A 194 10.21 -16.84 18.15
C SER A 194 10.03 -18.38 18.16
N GLY A 195 8.80 -18.88 18.04
CA GLY A 195 8.53 -20.33 18.01
C GLY A 195 8.73 -20.93 16.63
N SER A 196 9.90 -21.49 16.38
CA SER A 196 10.23 -22.29 15.20
C SER A 196 9.23 -23.41 14.93
N GLY A 197 8.35 -23.18 13.97
CA GLY A 197 7.61 -24.20 13.26
C GLY A 197 7.48 -23.75 11.83
N LEU A 198 8.16 -24.43 10.90
CA LEU A 198 7.87 -24.33 9.48
C LEU A 198 6.43 -24.84 9.31
N SER A 199 5.45 -23.96 9.49
CA SER A 199 4.06 -24.28 9.19
C SER A 199 3.98 -24.31 7.67
N ILE A 200 3.87 -25.53 7.14
CA ILE A 200 3.65 -25.81 5.72
C ILE A 200 2.24 -25.31 5.39
N PHE A 201 2.07 -23.99 5.30
CA PHE A 201 0.95 -23.43 4.56
C PHE A 201 1.29 -23.61 3.10
N ASN A 202 0.41 -24.32 2.40
CA ASN A 202 0.55 -24.65 0.99
C ASN A 202 0.19 -23.42 0.11
N ALA A 203 0.70 -22.23 0.48
CA ALA A 203 0.62 -21.06 -0.37
C ALA A 203 1.33 -21.43 -1.66
N ARG A 204 0.59 -21.38 -2.78
CA ARG A 204 1.18 -21.78 -4.05
C ARG A 204 2.24 -20.75 -4.39
N ALA A 205 3.45 -21.22 -4.60
CA ALA A 205 4.47 -20.39 -5.22
C ALA A 205 3.87 -19.88 -6.54
N CYS A 206 3.94 -18.57 -6.76
CA CYS A 206 3.42 -17.99 -7.99
C CYS A 206 4.06 -18.72 -9.19
N PRO A 207 3.26 -19.10 -10.21
CA PRO A 207 3.83 -19.69 -11.40
C PRO A 207 4.89 -18.71 -11.96
N ARG A 208 6.12 -19.20 -12.18
CA ARG A 208 7.08 -18.46 -13.00
C ARG A 208 6.39 -18.26 -14.35
N SER A 209 6.35 -17.02 -14.82
CA SER A 209 5.72 -16.56 -16.07
C SER A 209 5.47 -17.69 -17.09
N PRO A 210 4.27 -17.83 -17.66
CA PRO A 210 4.08 -18.75 -18.78
C PRO A 210 5.04 -18.33 -19.89
N GLN A 211 6.01 -19.18 -20.22
CA GLN A 211 6.57 -19.11 -21.57
C GLN A 211 5.38 -19.36 -22.49
N TYR A 212 5.09 -18.37 -23.33
CA TYR A 212 4.08 -18.43 -24.38
C TYR A 212 3.96 -19.86 -24.94
N LEU A 213 2.80 -20.49 -24.73
CA LEU A 213 2.44 -21.75 -25.38
C LEU A 213 2.36 -21.50 -26.89
N ASN A 214 3.47 -21.70 -27.59
CA ASN A 214 3.44 -22.03 -29.00
C ASN A 214 3.00 -23.50 -29.11
N SER A 215 1.69 -23.70 -29.20
CA SER A 215 1.10 -24.96 -29.62
C SER A 215 0.15 -24.68 -30.77
N ALA A 216 0.72 -24.26 -31.91
CA ALA A 216 0.08 -24.45 -33.19
C ALA A 216 0.33 -25.92 -33.59
N SER A 217 -0.66 -26.74 -33.25
CA SER A 217 -0.86 -28.10 -33.72
C SER A 217 -0.71 -28.20 -35.24
N GLY A 218 0.06 -29.19 -35.68
CA GLY A 218 0.08 -29.63 -37.07
C GLY A 218 -1.29 -30.13 -37.53
N PHE A 219 -1.70 -29.64 -38.70
CA PHE A 219 -2.47 -30.38 -39.69
C PHE A 219 -1.53 -30.39 -40.91
N GLY A 220 -1.04 -31.53 -41.39
CA GLY A 220 -1.84 -32.65 -41.86
C GLY A 220 -1.96 -32.51 -43.37
N SER A 221 -1.03 -33.13 -44.08
CA SER A 221 -0.82 -33.10 -45.52
C SER A 221 -1.90 -33.86 -46.32
N GLN A 222 -2.34 -33.20 -47.40
CA GLN A 222 -2.66 -33.73 -48.75
C GLN A 222 -3.89 -34.62 -48.98
N PRO A 223 -4.32 -34.81 -50.25
CA PRO A 223 -4.00 -34.07 -51.48
C PRO A 223 -5.17 -33.25 -52.04
#